data_AF-A0A0R0LB02-F1
#
_entry.id   AF-A0A0R0LB02-F1
#
_cell.length_a   1.000
_cell.length_b   1.000
_cell.length_c   1.000
_cell.angle_alpha   90.00
_cell.angle_beta   90.00
_cell.angle_gamma   90.00
#
_symmetry.space_group_name_H-M   'P 1'
#
loop_
_entity.id
_entity.type
_entity.pdbx_description
1 polymer ?
#
loop_
_entity_poly.entity_id
_entity_poly.type
_entity_poly.pdbx_seq_one_letter_code
_entity_poly.pdbx_strand_id
1 'polypeptide(L)'
;MGEKANSVQDCLSDDGFFSQKNTVRVYNRMNDNILVYLHCQSKDDDLGQHVLAVGEHQEWSFNDRVIGTTLFWCTMNANNVHV
;
A
#
# COMPACT_ATOMS: atom_id res chain seq x y z
N MET A 1 -19.78 10.63 -26.99
CA MET A 1 -20.33 9.94 -25.81
C MET A 1 -19.83 8.51 -25.83
N GLY A 2 -19.06 8.07 -24.83
CA GLY A 2 -18.42 6.75 -24.87
C GLY A 2 -17.91 6.39 -23.48
N GLU A 3 -18.82 5.90 -22.66
CA GLU A 3 -18.55 5.30 -21.37
C GLU A 3 -17.86 3.95 -21.61
N LYS A 4 -16.61 3.78 -21.19
CA LYS A 4 -16.01 2.44 -21.03
C LYS A 4 -15.94 2.13 -19.55
N ALA A 5 -16.82 1.22 -19.16
CA ALA A 5 -16.93 0.62 -17.84
C ALA A 5 -15.58 0.02 -17.39
N ASN A 6 -15.22 0.31 -16.14
CA ASN A 6 -14.11 -0.31 -15.44
C ASN A 6 -14.48 -1.78 -15.19
N SER A 7 -13.84 -2.67 -15.93
CA SER A 7 -13.99 -4.10 -15.85
C SER A 7 -13.39 -4.62 -14.54
N VAL A 8 -14.23 -4.75 -13.52
CA VAL A 8 -14.01 -5.66 -12.37
C VAL A 8 -14.19 -7.10 -12.86
N GLN A 9 -13.27 -7.56 -13.70
CA GLN A 9 -13.28 -8.93 -14.23
C GLN A 9 -11.84 -9.41 -14.39
N ASP A 10 -11.21 -9.83 -13.30
CA ASP A 10 -10.23 -10.93 -13.28
C ASP A 10 -9.82 -11.26 -11.84
N CYS A 11 -10.60 -12.05 -11.09
CA CYS A 11 -10.15 -12.53 -9.78
C CYS A 11 -10.34 -14.03 -9.55
N LEU A 12 -11.00 -14.76 -10.44
CA LEU A 12 -11.37 -16.16 -10.18
C LEU A 12 -11.43 -16.95 -11.48
N SER A 13 -10.29 -17.46 -11.98
CA SER A 13 -10.25 -18.61 -12.90
C SER A 13 -8.82 -19.13 -13.07
N ASP A 14 -8.74 -20.46 -13.09
CA ASP A 14 -7.65 -21.34 -13.51
C ASP A 14 -6.69 -21.89 -12.44
N ASP A 15 -6.79 -23.20 -12.33
CA ASP A 15 -6.11 -24.11 -11.44
C ASP A 15 -4.57 -24.03 -11.54
N GLY A 16 -3.91 -23.74 -10.41
CA GLY A 16 -2.49 -24.06 -10.21
C GLY A 16 -1.51 -22.87 -10.19
N PHE A 17 -1.07 -22.50 -8.99
CA PHE A 17 0.22 -21.81 -8.73
C PHE A 17 0.42 -20.39 -9.31
N PHE A 18 -0.61 -19.54 -9.35
CA PHE A 18 -0.41 -18.11 -9.66
C PHE A 18 -0.36 -17.27 -8.38
N SER A 19 0.85 -16.84 -8.01
CA SER A 19 1.08 -15.83 -6.99
C SER A 19 0.54 -14.48 -7.47
N GLN A 20 -0.59 -14.02 -6.92
CA GLN A 20 -1.10 -12.68 -7.24
C GLN A 20 -0.16 -11.61 -6.67
N LYS A 21 0.27 -10.67 -7.52
CA LYS A 21 1.10 -9.54 -7.11
C LYS A 21 0.19 -8.40 -6.64
N ASN A 22 0.22 -8.10 -5.35
CA ASN A 22 -0.45 -6.96 -4.75
C ASN A 22 0.50 -5.78 -4.65
N THR A 23 0.01 -4.57 -4.98
CA THR A 23 0.78 -3.33 -4.87
C THR A 23 0.05 -2.38 -3.94
N VAL A 24 0.75 -1.88 -2.93
CA VAL A 24 0.24 -0.90 -1.97
C VAL A 24 0.96 0.41 -2.19
N ARG A 25 0.19 1.50 -2.21
CA ARG A 25 0.70 2.86 -2.34
C ARG A 25 0.12 3.73 -1.24
N VAL A 26 0.97 4.36 -0.45
CA VAL A 26 0.58 5.31 0.60
C VAL A 26 0.97 6.70 0.14
N TYR A 27 -0.02 7.57 -0.08
CA TYR A 27 0.16 8.94 -0.53
C TYR A 27 -0.08 9.92 0.61
N ASN A 28 0.83 10.88 0.81
CA ASN A 28 0.55 12.01 1.67
C ASN A 28 -0.17 13.11 0.88
N ARG A 29 -1.48 13.26 1.14
CA ARG A 29 -2.33 14.32 0.58
C ARG A 29 -2.83 15.31 1.64
N MET A 30 -2.15 15.40 2.77
CA MET A 30 -2.48 16.42 3.78
C MET A 30 -2.13 17.82 3.28
N ASN A 31 -2.76 18.82 3.90
CA ASN A 31 -2.48 20.23 3.62
C ASN A 31 -1.26 20.70 4.42
N ASP A 32 -0.92 21.98 4.27
CA ASP A 32 -0.03 22.73 5.19
C ASP A 32 1.38 22.14 5.35
N ASN A 33 1.88 21.45 4.33
CA ASN A 33 3.20 20.82 4.32
C ASN A 33 3.43 19.83 5.48
N ILE A 34 2.35 19.23 6.01
CA ILE A 34 2.40 18.23 7.07
C ILE A 34 3.15 17.00 6.55
N LEU A 35 4.21 16.58 7.24
CA LEU A 35 4.98 15.37 6.92
C LEU A 35 4.36 14.15 7.61
N VAL A 36 4.21 13.05 6.86
CA VAL A 36 3.82 11.75 7.41
C VAL A 36 5.07 10.92 7.64
N TYR A 37 5.30 10.54 8.89
CA TYR A 37 6.24 9.49 9.25
C TYR A 37 5.50 8.16 9.13
N LEU A 38 5.87 7.38 8.13
CA LEU A 38 5.27 6.10 7.78
C LEU A 38 6.29 5.01 8.06
N HIS A 39 5.94 4.04 8.89
CA HIS A 39 6.72 2.81 9.05
C HIS A 39 5.80 1.63 8.79
N CYS A 40 6.10 0.86 7.75
CA CYS A 40 5.34 -0.31 7.35
C CYS A 40 6.21 -1.54 7.46
N GLN A 41 5.66 -2.62 8.00
CA GLN A 41 6.35 -3.89 8.11
C GLN A 41 5.35 -5.04 8.08
N SER A 42 5.87 -6.22 7.80
CA SER A 42 5.20 -7.51 7.98
C SER A 42 5.91 -8.32 9.05
N LYS A 43 5.51 -9.58 9.22
CA LYS A 43 6.22 -10.51 10.09
C LYS A 43 7.66 -10.79 9.62
N ASP A 44 7.87 -10.86 8.31
CA ASP A 44 9.11 -11.36 7.71
C ASP A 44 9.90 -10.28 6.96
N ASP A 45 9.31 -9.09 6.76
CA ASP A 45 9.88 -8.01 5.94
C ASP A 45 9.60 -6.65 6.58
N ASP A 46 10.62 -5.81 6.72
CA ASP A 46 10.53 -4.45 7.27
C ASP A 46 10.85 -3.45 6.16
N LEU A 47 9.86 -2.61 5.79
CA LEU A 47 10.05 -1.60 4.75
C LEU A 47 10.77 -0.36 5.27
N GLY A 48 11.02 -0.28 6.58
CA GLY A 48 11.68 0.82 7.26
C GLY A 48 10.79 2.06 7.40
N GLN A 49 11.33 3.07 8.08
CA GLN A 49 10.66 4.35 8.27
C GLN A 49 10.91 5.29 7.09
N HIS A 50 9.84 5.85 6.55
CA HIS A 50 9.83 6.83 5.46
C HIS A 50 9.14 8.11 5.93
N VAL A 51 9.60 9.24 5.44
CA VAL A 51 8.96 10.54 5.67
C VAL A 51 8.38 10.98 4.34
N LEU A 52 7.06 11.16 4.28
CA LEU A 52 6.35 11.61 3.09
C LEU A 52 6.01 13.08 3.23
N ALA A 53 6.59 13.94 2.38
CA ALA A 53 6.11 15.31 2.22
C ALA A 53 4.79 15.34 1.43
N VAL A 54 4.13 16.51 1.40
CA VAL A 54 2.87 16.66 0.66
C VAL A 54 3.10 16.38 -0.83
N GLY A 55 2.33 15.44 -1.37
CA GLY A 55 2.45 14.97 -2.75
C GLY A 55 3.39 13.76 -2.93
N GLU A 56 4.16 13.38 -1.91
CA GLU A 56 5.01 12.19 -1.95
C GLU A 56 4.25 10.90 -1.61
N HIS A 57 4.84 9.77 -1.99
CA HIS A 57 4.29 8.46 -1.71
C HIS A 57 5.36 7.41 -1.47
N GLN A 58 5.01 6.42 -0.67
CA GLN A 58 5.71 5.14 -0.58
C GLN A 58 4.91 4.08 -1.33
N GLU A 59 5.61 3.23 -2.08
CA GLU A 59 5.02 2.11 -2.82
C GLU A 59 5.83 0.84 -2.59
N TRP A 60 5.13 -0.26 -2.38
CA TRP A 60 5.74 -1.59 -2.35
C TRP A 60 4.78 -2.60 -2.98
N SER A 61 5.35 -3.71 -3.46
CA SER A 61 4.56 -4.83 -3.94
C SER A 61 4.95 -6.09 -3.19
N PHE A 62 3.95 -6.92 -2.91
CA PHE A 62 4.16 -8.25 -2.37
C PHE A 62 3.35 -9.26 -3.17
N ASN A 63 3.72 -10.52 -3.00
CA ASN A 63 3.07 -11.64 -3.63
C ASN A 63 2.19 -12.32 -2.59
N ASP A 64 0.95 -12.64 -2.95
CA ASP A 64 0.13 -13.54 -2.15
C ASP A 64 0.83 -14.89 -2.14
N ARG A 65 1.40 -15.24 -0.97
CA ARG A 65 1.99 -16.55 -0.79
C ARG A 65 0.86 -17.57 -0.90
N VAL A 66 1.08 -18.58 -1.74
CA VAL A 66 0.15 -19.72 -1.92
C VAL A 66 -0.02 -20.50 -0.61
N ILE A 67 0.92 -20.36 0.34
CA ILE A 67 0.84 -20.91 1.68
C ILE A 67 1.08 -19.78 2.70
N GLY A 68 0.06 -19.50 3.51
CA GLY A 68 0.07 -18.43 4.50
C GLY A 68 -0.48 -17.11 3.97
N THR A 69 -0.75 -16.16 4.86
CA THR A 69 -1.14 -14.80 4.50
C THR A 69 0.04 -13.86 4.76
N THR A 70 0.31 -12.95 3.83
CA THR A 70 1.26 -11.84 4.05
C THR A 70 0.47 -10.66 4.60
N LEU A 71 0.66 -10.33 5.88
CA LEU A 71 0.04 -9.16 6.50
C LEU A 71 1.10 -8.08 6.70
N PHE A 72 0.89 -6.92 6.08
CA PHE A 72 1.59 -5.68 6.42
C PHE A 72 0.74 -4.83 7.36
N TRP A 73 1.37 -4.21 8.34
CA TRP A 73 0.79 -3.15 9.15
C TRP A 73 1.70 -1.92 9.08
N CYS A 74 1.08 -0.73 9.15
CA CYS A 74 1.78 0.53 9.06
C CYS A 74 1.44 1.41 10.27
N THR A 75 2.44 2.04 10.86
CA THR A 75 2.27 3.15 11.80
C THR A 75 2.44 4.47 11.05
N MET A 76 1.51 5.39 11.24
CA MET A 76 1.50 6.70 10.61
C MET A 76 1.44 7.78 11.68
N ASN A 77 2.43 8.67 11.68
CA ASN A 77 2.46 9.84 12.56
C ASN A 77 2.61 11.09 11.71
N ALA A 78 1.71 12.06 11.87
CA ALA A 78 1.83 13.35 11.22
C ALA A 78 2.54 14.33 12.17
N ASN A 79 3.67 14.90 11.76
CA ASN A 79 4.22 16.02 12.55
C ASN A 79 3.24 17.19 12.44
N ASN A 80 2.86 17.78 13.57
CA ASN A 80 1.87 18.87 13.69
C ASN A 80 0.40 18.47 13.91
N VAL A 81 0.06 17.21 14.18
CA VAL A 81 -1.20 16.90 14.89
C VAL A 81 -0.92 16.98 16.38
N HIS A 82 -0.74 18.21 16.86
CA HIS A 82 -0.74 18.53 18.28
C HIS A 82 -2.19 18.76 18.73
N VAL A 83 -2.53 18.14 19.87
CA VAL A 83 -3.71 18.32 20.74
C VAL A 83 -4.27 19.74 20.78
#